data_AF-A0AAW9SDV0-F1
#
_entry.id   AF-A0AAW9SDV0-F1
#
_cell.length_a   1.000
_cell.length_b   1.000
_cell.length_c   1.000
_cell.angle_alpha   90.00
_cell.angle_beta   90.00
_cell.angle_gamma   90.00
#
_symmetry.space_group_name_H-M   'P 1'
#
loop_
_entity.id
_entity.type
_entity.pdbx_description
1 polymer ?
#
loop_
_entity_poly.entity_id
_entity_poly.type
_entity_poly.pdbx_seq_one_letter_code
_entity_poly.pdbx_strand_id
1 'polypeptide(L)' 'MRPGYGLHPKYLKGILGKTVTQDLKRGIPLTWTYLENK' A
#
# COMPACT_ATOMS: atom_id res chain seq x y z
N MET A 1 -1.26 -6.02 -12.16
CA MET A 1 -0.12 -6.27 -11.26
C MET A 1 -0.41 -7.47 -10.37
N ARG A 2 0.17 -8.66 -10.67
CA ARG A 2 0.30 -9.90 -9.85
C ARG A 2 1.47 -10.71 -10.46
N PRO A 3 2.32 -11.42 -9.66
CA PRO A 3 1.90 -12.44 -8.71
C PRO A 3 2.42 -12.25 -7.27
N GLY A 4 1.54 -12.44 -6.27
CA GLY A 4 1.91 -12.85 -4.91
C GLY A 4 2.54 -11.85 -3.93
N TYR A 5 2.99 -10.67 -4.35
CA TYR A 5 3.75 -9.76 -3.47
C TYR A 5 2.99 -8.47 -3.12
N GLY A 6 3.08 -8.06 -1.85
CA GLY A 6 2.49 -6.82 -1.31
C GLY A 6 1.18 -7.00 -0.54
N LEU A 7 0.45 -5.91 -0.35
CA LEU A 7 -0.80 -5.89 0.39
C LEU A 7 -1.87 -6.69 -0.33
N HIS A 8 -2.52 -7.59 0.40
CA HIS A 8 -3.66 -8.29 -0.15
C HIS A 8 -4.81 -7.30 -0.44
N PRO A 9 -5.52 -7.42 -1.58
CA PRO A 9 -6.61 -6.51 -1.95
C PRO A 9 -7.72 -6.38 -0.90
N LYS A 10 -7.85 -7.34 0.02
CA LYS A 10 -8.77 -7.29 1.16
C LYS A 10 -8.56 -6.07 2.07
N TYR A 11 -7.33 -5.57 2.16
CA TYR A 11 -6.99 -4.42 2.99
C TYR A 11 -7.22 -3.08 2.30
N LEU A 12 -7.66 -3.07 1.03
CA LEU A 12 -7.90 -1.85 0.26
C LEU A 12 -8.83 -0.87 1.00
N LYS A 13 -9.87 -1.39 1.66
CA LYS A 13 -10.80 -0.57 2.45
C LYS A 13 -10.15 0.06 3.70
N GLY A 14 -9.18 -0.62 4.32
CA GLY A 14 -8.50 -0.13 5.52
C GLY A 14 -7.33 0.82 5.23
N ILE A 15 -6.83 0.82 4.00
CA ILE A 15 -5.79 1.76 3.54
C ILE A 15 -6.37 2.97 2.83
N LEU A 16 -7.65 2.93 2.44
CA LEU A 16 -8.33 4.05 1.80
C LEU A 16 -8.38 5.23 2.79
N GLY A 17 -7.73 6.34 2.43
CA GLY A 17 -7.62 7.52 3.28
C GLY A 17 -6.35 7.60 4.13
N LYS A 18 -5.47 6.59 4.10
CA LYS A 18 -4.12 6.69 4.67
C LYS A 18 -3.18 7.42 3.71
N THR A 19 -2.31 8.27 4.26
CA THR A 19 -1.26 8.96 3.50
C THR A 19 -0.03 8.07 3.40
N VAL A 20 0.72 8.21 2.31
CA VAL A 20 1.99 7.52 2.12
C VAL A 20 3.12 8.40 2.65
N THR A 21 4.06 7.83 3.38
CA THR A 21 5.17 8.55 4.02
C THR A 21 6.36 8.85 3.09
N GLN A 22 6.31 8.37 1.84
CA GLN A 22 7.36 8.53 0.85
C GLN A 22 6.81 8.52 -0.59
N ASP A 23 7.63 8.94 -1.56
CA ASP A 23 7.29 8.85 -2.97
C ASP A 23 7.28 7.38 -3.45
N LEU A 24 6.18 6.94 -4.06
CA LEU A 24 6.03 5.59 -4.61
C LEU A 24 5.85 5.65 -6.12
N LYS A 25 6.74 4.97 -6.85
CA LYS A 25 6.61 4.80 -8.30
C LYS A 25 5.52 3.77 -8.64
N ARG A 26 4.86 3.99 -9.78
CA ARG A 26 3.85 3.07 -10.33
C ARG A 26 4.50 1.70 -10.60
N GLY A 27 3.92 0.64 -10.07
CA GLY A 27 4.44 -0.72 -10.23
C GLY A 27 5.29 -1.22 -9.05
N ILE A 28 5.27 -0.54 -7.89
CA ILE A 28 5.81 -1.07 -6.62
C ILE A 28 4.68 -1.70 -5.80
N PRO A 29 4.89 -2.90 -5.20
CA PRO A 29 3.91 -3.50 -4.31
C PRO A 29 3.74 -2.66 -3.04
N LEU A 30 2.50 -2.28 -2.73
CA LEU A 30 2.19 -1.52 -1.53
C LEU A 30 2.38 -2.40 -0.28
N THR A 31 3.03 -1.88 0.75
CA THR A 31 3.23 -2.55 2.05
C THR A 31 2.83 -1.61 3.18
N TRP A 32 2.53 -2.17 4.36
CA TRP A 32 2.16 -1.39 5.55
C TRP A 32 3.22 -0.38 5.98
N THR A 33 4.50 -0.65 5.69
CA THR A 33 5.62 0.24 5.99
C THR A 33 5.55 1.60 5.30
N TYR A 34 4.85 1.69 4.16
CA TYR A 34 4.69 2.96 3.44
C TYR A 34 3.52 3.79 3.93
N LEU A 35 2.63 3.22 4.75
CA LEU A 35 1.42 3.88 5.20
C LEU A 35 1.67 4.56 6.53
N GLU A 36 1.26 5.82 6.62
CA GLU A 36 1.33 6.58 7.86
C GLU A 36 0.29 6.06 8.86
N ASN A 37 0.73 5.86 10.10
CA ASN A 37 -0.17 5.60 11.22
C ASN A 37 -0.35 6.91 11.95
N LYS A 38 -1.56 7.47 11.82
CA LYS A 38 -2.01 8.58 12.65
C LYS A 38 -2.56 8.04 13.96
#